data_AF-A0AAU4SJV0-F1
#
_entry.id   AF-A0AAU4SJV0-F1
#
_cell.length_a   1.000
_cell.length_b   1.000
_cell.length_c   1.000
_cell.angle_alpha   90.00
_cell.angle_beta   90.00
_cell.angle_gamma   90.00
#
_symmetry.space_group_name_H-M   'P 1'
#
loop_
_entity.id
_entity.type
_entity.pdbx_description
1 polymer ?
#
loop_
_entity_poly.entity_id
_entity_poly.type
_entity_poly.pdbx_seq_one_letter_code
_entity_poly.pdbx_strand_id
1 'polypeptide(L)'
;MDTYTDREAEIGMTVFDIRLGLTVLNAVGSAEDPAARHIVEDLYRRTIQTHDGYAARECLAHPLFATFAPDRQAQDCRDQVRSCALGARTMPDGLLADLSTALDTSGTVIPRTLSASCDGSVDVT
;
A
#
# COMPACT_ATOMS: atom_id res chain seq x y z
N MET A 1 21.02 4.44 -15.48
CA MET A 1 20.21 4.19 -14.26
C MET A 1 18.86 4.91 -14.41
N ASP A 2 18.25 4.85 -15.61
CA ASP A 2 17.01 5.60 -15.91
C ASP A 2 15.76 4.70 -16.02
N THR A 3 15.96 3.38 -16.17
CA THR A 3 14.86 2.43 -16.42
C THR A 3 13.85 2.27 -15.28
N TYR A 4 14.23 2.59 -14.04
CA TYR A 4 13.30 2.56 -12.91
C TYR A 4 12.47 3.85 -12.85
N THR A 5 13.12 5.02 -12.95
CA THR A 5 12.44 6.32 -12.82
C THR A 5 11.44 6.55 -13.95
N ASP A 6 11.72 6.01 -15.15
CA ASP A 6 10.84 6.11 -16.32
C ASP A 6 9.60 5.20 -16.26
N ARG A 7 9.51 4.31 -15.26
CA ARG A 7 8.36 3.41 -15.11
C ARG A 7 7.12 4.18 -14.65
N GLU A 8 6.09 4.21 -15.49
CA GLU A 8 4.77 4.75 -15.11
C GLU A 8 4.15 3.95 -13.96
N ALA A 9 3.46 4.65 -13.06
CA ALA A 9 2.74 4.03 -11.96
C ALA A 9 1.44 3.41 -12.48
N GLU A 10 1.29 2.09 -12.33
CA GLU A 10 0.10 1.36 -12.71
C GLU A 10 -0.85 1.20 -11.50
N ILE A 11 -2.17 1.29 -11.75
CA ILE A 11 -3.19 1.10 -10.71
C ILE A 11 -3.04 -0.29 -10.09
N GLY A 12 -2.92 -0.34 -8.76
CA GLY A 12 -2.74 -1.60 -8.02
C GLY A 12 -1.29 -2.08 -7.92
N MET A 13 -0.34 -1.41 -8.57
CA MET A 13 1.09 -1.78 -8.55
C MET A 13 1.94 -0.91 -7.61
N THR A 14 1.34 0.04 -6.88
CA THR A 14 2.07 0.99 -6.03
C THR A 14 3.07 0.34 -5.07
N VAL A 15 2.64 -0.63 -4.25
CA VAL A 15 3.55 -1.32 -3.32
C VAL A 15 4.65 -2.10 -4.05
N PHE A 16 4.33 -2.68 -5.21
CA PHE A 16 5.32 -3.37 -6.02
C PHE A 16 6.37 -2.40 -6.57
N ASP A 17 5.94 -1.28 -7.14
CA ASP A 17 6.84 -0.26 -7.70
C ASP A 17 7.74 0.33 -6.61
N ILE A 18 7.20 0.56 -5.42
CA ILE A 18 7.99 0.99 -4.25
C ILE A 18 9.03 -0.05 -3.87
N ARG A 19 8.66 -1.33 -3.76
CA ARG A 19 9.61 -2.41 -3.46
C ARG A 19 10.69 -2.58 -4.53
N LEU A 20 10.33 -2.38 -5.79
CA LEU A 20 11.28 -2.37 -6.89
C LEU A 20 12.27 -1.22 -6.73
N GLY A 21 11.80 0.00 -6.46
CA GLY A 21 12.68 1.16 -6.24
C GLY A 21 13.58 1.01 -5.02
N LEU A 22 13.08 0.43 -3.91
CA LEU A 22 13.89 0.11 -2.75
C LEU A 22 14.98 -0.94 -3.08
N THR A 23 14.66 -1.91 -3.93
CA THR A 23 15.63 -2.89 -4.43
C THR A 23 16.72 -2.23 -5.27
N VAL A 24 16.34 -1.30 -6.16
CA VAL A 24 17.30 -0.51 -6.94
C VAL A 24 18.16 0.37 -6.02
N LEU A 25 17.57 1.01 -5.01
CA LEU A 25 18.28 1.80 -4.01
C LEU A 25 19.35 0.97 -3.28
N ASN A 26 19.04 -0.29 -2.96
CA ASN A 26 20.00 -1.21 -2.35
C ASN A 26 21.14 -1.60 -3.32
N ALA A 27 20.86 -1.72 -4.62
CA ALA A 27 21.84 -2.07 -5.65
C ALA A 27 22.82 -0.93 -5.99
N VAL A 28 22.40 0.34 -5.81
CA VAL A 28 23.26 1.52 -6.03
C VAL A 28 24.38 1.61 -4.97
N GLY A 29 24.24 0.92 -3.84
CA GLY A 29 25.35 0.47 -2.99
C GLY A 29 26.09 1.53 -2.16
N SER A 30 25.94 2.83 -2.42
CA SER A 30 26.57 3.90 -1.63
C SER A 30 25.63 5.05 -1.30
N ALA A 31 25.75 5.52 -0.06
CA ALA A 31 25.07 6.68 0.49
C ALA A 31 25.45 8.01 -0.17
N GLU A 32 26.59 8.03 -0.86
CA GLU A 32 27.15 9.22 -1.49
C GLU A 32 26.75 9.35 -2.96
N ASP A 33 26.14 8.31 -3.54
CA ASP A 33 25.71 8.33 -4.94
C ASP A 33 24.51 9.28 -5.11
N PRO A 34 24.61 10.33 -5.95
CA PRO A 34 23.49 11.20 -6.28
C PRO A 34 22.24 10.44 -6.77
N ALA A 35 22.41 9.28 -7.41
CA ALA A 35 21.32 8.42 -7.85
C ALA A 35 20.49 7.88 -6.66
N ALA A 36 21.12 7.58 -5.51
CA ALA A 36 20.42 7.10 -4.32
C ALA A 36 19.43 8.16 -3.80
N ARG A 37 19.85 9.44 -3.76
CA ARG A 37 18.96 10.56 -3.40
C ARG A 37 17.82 10.73 -4.39
N HIS A 38 18.09 10.59 -5.68
CA HIS A 38 17.06 10.72 -6.70
C HIS A 38 15.99 9.61 -6.59
N ILE A 39 16.42 8.37 -6.33
CA ILE A 39 15.51 7.24 -6.10
C ILE A 39 14.65 7.48 -4.84
N VAL A 40 15.23 8.01 -3.76
CA VAL A 40 14.48 8.32 -2.53
C VAL A 40 13.42 9.40 -2.78
N GLU A 41 13.75 10.45 -3.52
CA GLU A 41 12.78 11.48 -3.90
C GLU A 41 11.63 10.91 -4.75
N ASP A 42 11.94 10.02 -5.70
CA ASP A 42 10.92 9.37 -6.53
C ASP A 42 10.02 8.43 -5.70
N LEU A 43 10.60 7.61 -4.82
CA LEU A 43 9.88 6.74 -3.89
C LEU A 43 8.94 7.53 -2.98
N TYR A 44 9.42 8.65 -2.43
CA TYR A 44 8.61 9.57 -1.63
C TYR A 44 7.44 10.13 -2.45
N ARG A 45 7.72 10.69 -3.63
CA ARG A 45 6.70 11.25 -4.53
C ARG A 45 5.61 10.24 -4.87
N ARG A 46 5.97 9.02 -5.28
CA ARG A 46 5.02 7.94 -5.62
C ARG A 46 4.16 7.56 -4.42
N THR A 47 4.77 7.46 -3.24
CA THR A 47 4.09 7.11 -1.98
C THR A 47 3.04 8.15 -1.59
N ILE A 48 3.38 9.44 -1.68
CA ILE A 48 2.45 10.52 -1.29
C ILE A 48 1.34 10.71 -2.34
N GLN A 49 1.66 10.66 -3.64
CA GLN A 49 0.68 10.83 -4.70
C GLN A 49 -0.42 9.76 -4.69
N THR A 50 -0.09 8.55 -4.26
CA THR A 50 -1.03 7.43 -4.20
C THR A 50 -1.78 7.34 -2.88
N HIS A 51 -1.36 8.11 -1.86
CA HIS A 51 -1.87 8.00 -0.49
C HIS A 51 -1.88 6.56 0.06
N ASP A 52 -0.98 5.70 -0.43
CA ASP A 52 -0.91 4.30 -0.04
C ASP A 52 -0.12 4.14 1.27
N GLY A 53 -0.83 3.77 2.35
CA GLY A 53 -0.20 3.55 3.66
C GLY A 53 0.78 2.38 3.69
N TYR A 54 0.58 1.34 2.88
CA TYR A 54 1.50 0.22 2.79
C TYR A 54 2.80 0.64 2.10
N ALA A 55 2.72 1.41 1.02
CA ALA A 55 3.88 2.02 0.38
C ALA A 55 4.70 2.87 1.36
N ALA A 56 4.02 3.74 2.13
CA ALA A 56 4.68 4.56 3.15
C ALA A 56 5.38 3.72 4.22
N ARG A 57 4.75 2.61 4.64
CA ARG A 57 5.35 1.68 5.60
C ARG A 57 6.60 0.99 5.03
N GLU A 58 6.58 0.56 3.77
CA GLU A 58 7.74 -0.07 3.12
C GLU A 58 8.92 0.89 3.03
N CYS A 59 8.67 2.15 2.63
CA CYS A 59 9.68 3.21 2.62
C CYS A 59 10.29 3.43 4.00
N LEU A 60 9.47 3.60 5.05
CA LEU A 60 9.96 3.83 6.41
C LEU A 60 10.70 2.63 7.02
N ALA A 61 10.37 1.41 6.61
CA ALA A 61 11.05 0.20 7.05
C ALA A 61 12.43 0.01 6.39
N HIS A 62 12.71 0.71 5.29
CA HIS A 62 13.94 0.54 4.53
C HIS A 62 15.08 1.44 5.06
N PRO A 63 16.23 0.88 5.51
CA PRO A 63 17.29 1.64 6.17
C PRO A 63 17.84 2.79 5.32
N LEU A 64 18.04 2.57 4.02
CA LEU A 64 18.56 3.60 3.12
C LEU A 64 17.55 4.73 2.91
N PHE A 65 16.26 4.42 2.84
CA PHE A 65 15.23 5.46 2.73
C PHE A 65 15.20 6.29 4.02
N ALA A 66 15.21 5.64 5.18
CA ALA A 66 15.26 6.33 6.48
C ALA A 66 16.53 7.17 6.68
N THR A 67 17.63 6.84 6.01
CA THR A 67 18.90 7.57 6.09
C THR A 67 18.92 8.80 5.18
N PHE A 68 18.31 8.73 3.99
CA PHE A 68 18.39 9.80 2.98
C PHE A 68 17.16 10.68 2.90
N ALA A 69 16.00 10.19 3.33
CA ALA A 69 14.79 10.99 3.34
C ALA A 69 14.97 12.16 4.33
N PRO A 70 14.78 13.41 3.89
CA PRO A 70 14.67 14.54 4.79
C PRO A 70 13.60 14.29 5.86
N ASP A 71 13.80 14.82 7.06
CA ASP A 71 12.89 14.60 8.20
C ASP A 71 11.43 14.88 7.87
N ARG A 72 11.15 15.91 7.05
CA ARG A 72 9.80 16.22 6.57
C ARG A 72 9.18 15.08 5.76
N GLN A 73 9.93 14.48 4.84
CA GLN A 73 9.44 13.39 3.99
C GLN A 73 9.18 12.14 4.83
N ALA A 74 10.09 11.84 5.76
CA ALA A 74 9.89 10.76 6.71
C ALA A 74 8.66 11.01 7.59
N GLN A 75 8.43 12.26 8.01
CA GLN A 75 7.25 12.62 8.81
C GLN A 75 5.95 12.48 8.01
N ASP A 76 5.92 12.95 6.76
CA ASP A 76 4.75 12.81 5.89
C ASP A 76 4.41 11.32 5.67
N CYS A 77 5.41 10.46 5.46
CA CYS A 77 5.19 9.01 5.40
C CYS A 77 4.65 8.44 6.73
N ARG A 78 5.14 8.90 7.89
CA ARG A 78 4.64 8.44 9.21
C ARG A 78 3.18 8.84 9.42
N ASP A 79 2.83 10.04 9.00
CA ASP A 79 1.46 10.55 9.12
C ASP A 79 0.50 9.75 8.23
N GLN A 80 0.95 9.34 7.03
CA GLN A 80 0.19 8.44 6.14
C GLN A 80 0.04 7.02 6.71
N VAL A 81 1.10 6.44 7.30
CA VAL A 81 0.99 5.15 8.02
C VAL A 81 -0.01 5.25 9.16
N ARG A 82 0.01 6.36 9.91
CA ARG A 82 -0.89 6.60 11.04
C ARG A 82 -2.34 6.80 10.58
N SER A 83 -2.58 7.54 9.50
CA SER A 83 -3.95 7.77 8.99
C SER A 83 -4.61 6.46 8.52
N CYS A 84 -3.82 5.53 7.99
CA CYS A 84 -4.27 4.18 7.64
C CYS A 84 -4.34 3.22 8.85
N ALA A 85 -4.11 3.71 10.08
CA ALA A 85 -4.02 2.92 11.32
C ALA A 85 -3.03 1.74 11.25
N LEU A 86 -2.06 1.78 10.33
CA LEU A 86 -1.10 0.70 10.14
C LEU A 86 -0.14 0.64 11.33
N GLY A 87 -0.06 -0.53 11.96
CA GLY A 87 0.75 -0.74 13.16
C GLY A 87 0.06 -0.39 14.48
N ALA A 88 -1.17 0.15 14.45
CA ALA A 88 -1.95 0.43 15.67
C ALA A 88 -2.26 -0.85 16.48
N ARG A 89 -2.36 -2.01 15.80
CA ARG A 89 -2.61 -3.36 16.38
C ARG A 89 -3.89 -3.52 17.20
N THR A 90 -4.67 -2.45 17.38
CA THR A 90 -5.93 -2.44 18.12
C THR A 90 -7.02 -1.75 17.30
N MET A 91 -8.22 -2.29 17.33
CA MET A 91 -9.43 -1.67 16.79
C MET A 91 -10.35 -1.33 17.98
N PRO A 92 -11.01 -0.15 18.02
CA PRO A 92 -11.98 0.15 19.07
C PRO A 92 -13.09 -0.89 19.10
N ASP A 93 -13.50 -1.35 20.29
CA ASP A 93 -14.44 -2.46 20.46
C ASP A 93 -15.77 -2.26 19.71
N GLY A 94 -16.29 -1.03 19.70
CA GLY A 94 -17.50 -0.70 18.95
C GLY A 94 -17.33 -0.89 17.44
N LEU A 95 -16.21 -0.44 16.89
CA LEU A 95 -15.91 -0.59 15.47
C LEU A 95 -15.70 -2.06 15.08
N LEU A 96 -15.10 -2.84 15.98
CA LEU A 96 -14.93 -4.29 15.79
C LEU A 96 -16.29 -5.00 15.77
N ALA A 97 -17.19 -4.66 16.70
CA ALA A 97 -18.53 -5.24 16.76
C ALA A 97 -19.36 -4.91 15.50
N ASP A 98 -19.28 -3.66 15.03
CA ASP A 98 -19.94 -3.22 13.80
C ASP A 98 -19.40 -3.97 12.59
N LEU A 99 -18.07 -4.09 12.47
CA LEU A 99 -17.42 -4.83 11.39
C LEU A 99 -17.80 -6.32 11.40
N SER A 100 -17.76 -6.97 12.56
CA SER A 100 -18.19 -8.37 12.70
C SER A 100 -19.63 -8.56 12.26
N THR A 101 -20.54 -7.68 12.69
CA THR A 101 -21.96 -7.73 12.29
C THR A 101 -22.13 -7.58 10.77
N ALA A 102 -21.39 -6.66 10.16
CA ALA A 102 -21.41 -6.44 8.72
C ALA A 102 -20.88 -7.66 7.94
N LEU A 103 -19.81 -8.29 8.43
CA LEU A 103 -19.23 -9.49 7.84
C LEU A 103 -20.16 -10.69 7.95
N ASP A 104 -20.77 -10.92 9.12
CA ASP A 104 -21.75 -11.99 9.32
C ASP A 104 -22.95 -11.82 8.39
N THR A 105 -23.47 -10.59 8.29
CA THR A 105 -24.58 -10.27 7.39
C THR A 105 -24.18 -10.57 5.94
N SER A 106 -23.02 -10.10 5.50
CA SER A 106 -22.51 -10.34 4.14
C SER A 106 -22.31 -11.84 3.86
N GLY A 107 -21.77 -12.57 4.84
CA GLY A 107 -21.54 -14.01 4.77
C GLY A 107 -22.82 -14.83 4.65
N THR A 108 -23.96 -14.32 5.12
CA THR A 108 -25.27 -14.96 4.90
C THR A 108 -25.92 -14.57 3.58
N VAL A 109 -25.77 -13.31 3.16
CA VAL A 109 -26.44 -12.77 1.97
C VAL A 109 -25.75 -13.23 0.68
N ILE A 110 -24.42 -13.14 0.60
CA ILE A 110 -23.67 -13.45 -0.64
C ILE A 110 -23.89 -14.90 -1.10
N PRO A 111 -23.79 -15.94 -0.25
CA PRO A 111 -24.04 -17.30 -0.70
C PRO A 111 -25.51 -17.51 -1.10
N ARG A 112 -26.46 -16.92 -0.36
CA ARG A 112 -27.88 -17.02 -0.67
C ARG A 112 -28.20 -16.43 -2.04
N THR A 113 -27.68 -15.25 -2.36
CA THR A 113 -27.91 -14.62 -3.67
C THR A 113 -27.24 -15.40 -4.79
N LEU A 114 -26.05 -15.96 -4.57
CA LEU A 114 -25.38 -16.82 -5.54
C LEU A 114 -26.18 -18.12 -5.79
N SER A 115 -26.64 -18.82 -4.75
CA SER A 115 -27.46 -20.03 -4.90
C SER A 115 -28.80 -19.76 -5.58
N ALA A 116 -29.50 -18.68 -5.21
CA ALA A 116 -30.76 -18.29 -5.84
C ALA A 116 -30.59 -17.92 -7.33
N SER A 117 -29.42 -17.41 -7.73
CA SER A 117 -29.12 -17.13 -9.14
C SER A 117 -28.83 -18.38 -9.96
N CYS A 118 -28.35 -19.47 -9.34
CA CYS A 118 -28.13 -20.75 -10.00
C CYS A 118 -29.41 -21.58 -10.14
N ASP A 119 -30.34 -21.48 -9.18
CA ASP A 119 -31.64 -22.18 -9.22
C ASP A 119 -32.63 -21.57 -10.23
N GLY A 120 -32.36 -20.35 -10.73
CA GLY A 120 -33.21 -19.65 -11.70
C GLY A 120 -32.97 -19.99 -13.17
N SER A 121 -32.02 -20.88 -13.50
CA SER A 121 -31.63 -21.17 -14.89
C SER A 121 -32.26 -22.43 -15.50
N VAL A 122 -33.29 -23.00 -14.86
CA VAL A 122 -34.02 -24.16 -15.38
C VAL A 122 -35.50 -23.80 -15.57
N ASP A 123 -35.82 -23.12 -16.68
CA ASP A 123 -36.91 -23.49 -17.60
C ASP A 123 -37.01 -22.46 -18.73
N VAL A 124 -36.79 -22.86 -19.99
CA VAL A 124 -37.63 -22.50 -21.15
C VAL A 124 -37.37 -23.55 -22.22
N THR A 125 -38.40 -24.35 -22.46
CA THR A 125 -38.58 -25.26 -23.60
C THR A 125 -38.76 -24.49 -24.90
#